data_AF-A0A835EN44-F1
#
_entry.id   AF-A0A835EN44-F1
#
_cell.length_a   1.000
_cell.length_b   1.000
_cell.length_c   1.000
_cell.angle_alpha   90.00
_cell.angle_beta   90.00
_cell.angle_gamma   90.00
#
_symmetry.space_group_name_H-M   'P 1'
#
loop_
_entity.id
_entity.type
_entity.pdbx_description
1 polymer ?
#
loop_
_entity_poly.entity_id
_entity_poly.type
_entity_poly.pdbx_seq_one_letter_code
_entity_poly.pdbx_strand_id
1 'polypeptide(L)'
;MYDEIPDYRYRLIDYVGDGIVLGALIGSPYYFIRGLCNSPSRGGRLAGGVHAVRTNVPRFCGRGAGILAVFWALESGMSLARRRREDKWNLIVAGTGTYALVNVRRGARAAARSSLLASMFYVGISLAGLSFASWHSGVVRSGRECRIQGGLPALVPSRRVSPCRAALRDAAEGSVECR
;
A
#
# COMPACT_ATOMS: atom_id res chain seq x y z
N MET A 1 -11.39 7.47 0.44
CA MET A 1 -12.14 6.21 0.24
C MET A 1 -12.46 5.62 1.63
N TYR A 2 -13.34 6.28 2.41
CA TYR A 2 -13.55 6.00 3.84
C TYR A 2 -15.01 6.18 4.30
N ASP A 3 -15.98 6.32 3.40
CA ASP A 3 -17.36 6.69 3.78
C ASP A 3 -18.28 5.53 4.17
N GLU A 4 -17.82 4.29 4.11
CA GLU A 4 -18.47 3.18 4.79
C GLU A 4 -17.47 2.51 5.72
N ILE A 5 -17.83 2.44 7.00
CA ILE A 5 -17.11 1.69 8.02
C ILE A 5 -17.80 0.32 8.09
N PRO A 6 -17.32 -0.72 7.39
CA PRO A 6 -17.64 -2.08 7.79
C PRO A 6 -16.77 -2.41 9.02
N ASP A 7 -17.36 -3.11 9.97
CA ASP A 7 -16.77 -3.65 11.20
C ASP A 7 -15.22 -3.71 11.24
N TYR A 8 -14.62 -2.96 12.17
CA TYR A 8 -13.17 -2.89 12.46
C TYR A 8 -12.48 -4.28 12.49
N ARG A 9 -13.22 -5.33 12.85
CA ARG A 9 -12.75 -6.73 12.86
C ARG A 9 -12.35 -7.27 11.48
N TYR A 10 -13.13 -7.02 10.43
CA TYR A 10 -12.83 -7.58 9.10
C TYR A 10 -11.63 -6.88 8.46
N ARG A 11 -11.54 -5.57 8.64
CA ARG A 11 -10.46 -4.75 8.11
C ARG A 11 -9.08 -5.15 8.66
N LEU A 12 -8.98 -5.49 9.95
CA LEU A 12 -7.73 -5.96 10.53
C LEU A 12 -7.32 -7.34 9.96
N ILE A 13 -8.29 -8.24 9.76
CA ILE A 13 -8.05 -9.57 9.19
C ILE A 13 -7.58 -9.45 7.75
N ASP A 14 -8.17 -8.55 6.96
CA ASP A 14 -7.75 -8.28 5.58
C ASP A 14 -6.31 -7.77 5.54
N TYR A 15 -5.94 -6.88 6.47
CA TYR A 15 -4.60 -6.28 6.54
C TYR A 15 -3.53 -7.31 6.93
N VAL A 16 -3.88 -8.20 7.85
CA VAL A 16 -3.03 -9.34 8.22
C VAL A 16 -2.93 -10.33 7.06
N GLY A 17 -4.05 -10.59 6.37
CA GLY A 17 -4.13 -11.45 5.18
C GLY A 17 -3.21 -10.97 4.06
N ASP A 18 -3.29 -9.69 3.71
CA ASP A 18 -2.43 -9.06 2.71
C ASP A 18 -0.95 -9.18 3.09
N GLY A 19 -0.63 -8.99 4.38
CA GLY A 19 0.73 -9.17 4.86
C GLY A 19 1.25 -10.61 4.75
N ILE A 20 0.38 -11.60 4.98
CA ILE A 20 0.72 -13.02 4.81
C ILE A 20 0.94 -13.34 3.33
N VAL A 21 0.06 -12.85 2.44
CA VAL A 21 0.15 -13.08 0.99
C VAL A 21 1.43 -12.46 0.42
N LEU A 22 1.72 -11.20 0.75
CA LEU A 22 2.96 -10.53 0.35
C LEU A 22 4.19 -11.25 0.91
N GLY A 23 4.14 -11.67 2.17
CA GLY A 23 5.21 -12.44 2.81
C GLY A 23 5.45 -13.79 2.14
N ALA A 24 4.39 -14.48 1.71
CA ALA A 24 4.47 -15.77 1.04
C ALA A 24 5.01 -15.61 -0.39
N LEU A 25 4.57 -14.56 -1.10
CA LEU A 25 5.01 -14.27 -2.47
C LEU A 25 6.51 -13.97 -2.53
N ILE A 26 7.03 -13.20 -1.56
CA ILE A 26 8.45 -12.85 -1.49
C ILE A 26 9.28 -13.99 -0.86
N GLY A 27 8.77 -14.59 0.22
CA GLY A 27 9.47 -15.61 0.99
C GLY A 27 9.59 -16.95 0.28
N SER A 28 8.54 -17.39 -0.42
CA SER A 28 8.51 -18.69 -1.10
C SER A 28 9.66 -18.88 -2.09
N PRO A 29 9.86 -18.02 -3.11
CA PRO A 29 10.97 -18.19 -4.05
C PRO A 29 12.34 -18.04 -3.37
N TYR A 30 12.48 -17.10 -2.42
CA TYR A 30 13.74 -16.88 -1.71
C TYR A 30 14.19 -18.11 -0.91
N TYR A 31 13.29 -18.67 -0.08
CA TYR A 31 13.61 -19.86 0.72
C TYR A 31 13.66 -21.14 -0.13
N PHE A 32 12.95 -21.19 -1.24
CA PHE A 32 13.05 -22.30 -2.20
C PHE A 32 14.43 -22.35 -2.84
N ILE A 33 14.91 -21.23 -3.42
CA ILE A 33 16.24 -21.15 -4.03
C ILE A 33 17.32 -21.42 -2.99
N ARG A 34 17.22 -20.81 -1.81
CA ARG A 34 18.17 -21.04 -0.72
C ARG A 34 18.18 -22.50 -0.25
N GLY A 35 17.03 -23.15 -0.17
CA GLY A 35 16.91 -24.57 0.17
C GLY A 35 17.46 -25.50 -0.91
N LEU A 36 17.32 -25.14 -2.19
CA LEU A 36 17.92 -25.86 -3.32
C LEU A 36 19.44 -25.78 -3.34
N CYS A 37 20.00 -24.63 -2.93
CA CYS A 37 21.45 -24.39 -2.84
C CYS A 37 22.08 -25.06 -1.61
N ASN A 38 21.35 -25.15 -0.50
CA ASN A 38 21.86 -25.70 0.76
C ASN A 38 21.69 -27.24 0.88
N SER A 39 21.01 -27.89 -0.07
CA SER A 39 20.75 -29.34 -0.01
C SER A 39 21.82 -30.16 -0.73
N PRO A 40 22.24 -31.31 -0.15
CA PRO A 40 23.31 -32.15 -0.71
C PRO A 40 22.96 -32.69 -2.12
N SER A 41 23.98 -32.80 -2.96
CA SER A 41 23.91 -33.08 -4.41
C SER A 41 23.31 -34.45 -4.78
N ARG A 42 23.13 -35.35 -3.81
CA ARG A 42 22.68 -36.74 -4.01
C ARG A 42 21.14 -36.82 -3.99
N GLY A 43 20.49 -36.27 -5.02
CA GLY A 43 19.10 -36.56 -5.39
C GLY A 43 17.97 -35.88 -4.61
N GLY A 44 18.24 -35.16 -3.51
CA GLY A 44 17.20 -34.61 -2.62
C GLY A 44 16.91 -33.10 -2.75
N ARG A 45 17.45 -32.42 -3.77
CA ARG A 45 17.47 -30.94 -3.81
C ARG A 45 16.07 -30.32 -3.78
N LEU A 46 15.14 -30.85 -4.57
CA LEU A 46 13.74 -30.38 -4.60
C LEU A 46 13.04 -30.62 -3.25
N ALA A 47 13.24 -31.79 -2.65
CA ALA A 47 12.69 -32.11 -1.33
C ALA A 47 13.25 -31.18 -0.23
N GLY A 48 14.54 -30.86 -0.29
CA GLY A 48 15.18 -29.91 0.62
C GLY A 48 14.75 -28.45 0.38
N GLY A 49 14.50 -28.06 -0.87
CA GLY A 49 13.88 -26.79 -1.22
C GLY A 49 12.48 -26.64 -0.63
N VAL A 50 11.61 -27.63 -0.83
CA VAL A 50 10.24 -27.65 -0.28
C VAL A 50 10.26 -27.69 1.25
N HIS A 51 11.17 -28.45 1.85
CA HIS A 51 11.33 -28.50 3.31
C HIS A 51 11.79 -27.16 3.89
N ALA A 52 12.72 -26.47 3.22
CA ALA A 52 13.18 -25.14 3.62
C ALA A 52 12.07 -24.08 3.54
N VAL A 53 11.23 -24.15 2.50
CA VAL A 53 10.05 -23.28 2.34
C VAL A 53 9.07 -23.51 3.49
N ARG A 54 8.65 -24.75 3.73
CA ARG A 54 7.65 -25.09 4.76
C ARG A 54 8.09 -24.71 6.18
N THR A 55 9.39 -24.77 6.47
CA THR A 55 9.90 -24.49 7.82
C THR A 55 10.15 -23.00 8.08
N ASN A 56 10.53 -22.22 7.06
CA ASN A 56 10.94 -20.82 7.23
C ASN A 56 9.89 -19.81 6.75
N VAL A 57 9.15 -20.10 5.68
CA VAL A 57 8.17 -19.16 5.10
C VAL A 57 7.06 -18.81 6.08
N PRO A 58 6.42 -19.75 6.81
CA PRO A 58 5.36 -19.39 7.76
C PRO A 58 5.85 -18.45 8.87
N ARG A 59 7.10 -18.63 9.34
CA ARG A 59 7.71 -17.75 10.35
C ARG A 59 7.98 -16.35 9.80
N PHE A 60 8.46 -16.28 8.56
CA PHE A 60 8.67 -15.03 7.85
C PHE A 60 7.34 -14.29 7.61
N CYS A 61 6.32 -14.99 7.11
CA CYS A 61 4.96 -14.46 6.91
C CYS A 61 4.37 -13.94 8.22
N GLY A 62 4.44 -14.70 9.32
CA GLY A 62 3.88 -14.27 10.61
C GLY A 62 4.53 -12.99 11.13
N ARG A 63 5.86 -12.86 10.99
CA ARG A 63 6.57 -11.64 11.38
C ARG A 63 6.25 -10.46 10.45
N GLY A 64 6.18 -10.70 9.14
CA GLY A 64 5.83 -9.68 8.14
C GLY A 64 4.41 -9.16 8.32
N ALA A 65 3.45 -10.07 8.55
CA ALA A 65 2.05 -9.74 8.79
C ALA A 65 1.88 -8.86 10.04
N GLY A 66 2.57 -9.17 11.14
CA GLY A 66 2.54 -8.34 12.35
C GLY A 66 3.07 -6.92 12.13
N ILE A 67 4.15 -6.78 11.35
CA ILE A 67 4.72 -5.45 11.03
C ILE A 67 3.74 -4.66 10.14
N LEU A 68 3.15 -5.28 9.11
CA LEU A 68 2.23 -4.63 8.19
C LEU A 68 0.89 -4.26 8.85
N ALA A 69 0.37 -5.11 9.72
CA ALA A 69 -0.85 -4.83 10.48
C ALA A 69 -0.68 -3.58 11.37
N VAL A 70 0.46 -3.45 12.06
CA VAL A 70 0.77 -2.26 12.86
C VAL A 70 0.91 -1.02 11.97
N PHE A 71 1.53 -1.15 10.81
CA PHE A 71 1.66 -0.05 9.85
C PHE A 71 0.32 0.49 9.37
N TRP A 72 -0.61 -0.39 8.98
CA TRP A 72 -1.91 0.04 8.44
C TRP A 72 -2.82 0.57 9.56
N ALA A 73 -2.69 0.03 10.78
CA ALA A 73 -3.36 0.57 11.96
C ALA A 73 -2.86 1.98 12.31
N LEU A 74 -1.55 2.24 12.24
CA LEU A 74 -0.98 3.57 12.48
C LEU A 74 -1.38 4.57 11.39
N GLU A 75 -1.38 4.16 10.13
CA GLU A 75 -1.80 5.01 9.01
C GLU A 75 -3.29 5.41 9.13
N SER A 76 -4.16 4.44 9.41
CA SER A 76 -5.60 4.68 9.65
C SER A 76 -5.86 5.51 10.91
N GLY A 77 -5.11 5.30 11.98
CA GLY A 77 -5.23 6.09 13.23
C GLY A 77 -4.83 7.55 13.03
N MET A 78 -3.75 7.80 12.29
CA MET A 78 -3.30 9.16 11.98
C MET A 78 -4.19 9.87 10.97
N SER A 79 -4.69 9.16 9.96
CA SER A 79 -5.64 9.73 9.00
C SER A 79 -6.95 10.13 9.70
N LEU A 80 -7.42 9.34 10.69
CA LEU A 80 -8.56 9.70 11.52
C LEU A 80 -8.27 10.94 12.38
N ALA A 81 -7.11 11.00 13.04
CA ALA A 81 -6.70 12.14 13.86
C ALA A 81 -6.57 13.46 13.04
N ARG A 82 -6.21 13.37 11.75
CA ARG A 82 -6.07 14.53 10.84
C ARG A 82 -7.30 14.78 9.96
N ARG A 83 -8.51 14.40 10.39
CA ARG A 83 -9.77 14.61 9.64
C ARG A 83 -9.74 14.07 8.20
N ARG A 84 -9.25 12.84 8.01
CA ARG A 84 -9.21 12.12 6.72
C ARG A 84 -8.43 12.83 5.61
N ARG A 85 -7.42 13.62 5.96
CA ARG A 85 -6.41 14.09 5.01
C ARG A 85 -5.44 12.94 4.70
N GLU A 86 -5.59 12.35 3.51
CA GLU A 86 -4.68 11.33 2.97
C GLU A 86 -3.45 12.02 2.35
N ASP A 87 -2.55 12.51 3.20
CA ASP A 87 -1.29 13.12 2.75
C ASP A 87 -0.17 12.08 2.75
N LYS A 88 0.77 12.20 1.79
CA LYS A 88 1.96 11.31 1.68
C LYS A 88 2.79 11.23 2.96
N TRP A 89 2.67 12.24 3.82
CA TRP A 89 3.26 12.28 5.15
C TRP A 89 2.72 11.21 6.10
N ASN A 90 1.46 10.80 5.98
CA ASN A 90 0.89 9.75 6.82
C ASN A 90 1.61 8.42 6.58
N LEU A 91 1.92 8.10 5.31
CA LEU A 91 2.70 6.91 4.94
C LEU A 91 4.09 6.92 5.57
N ILE A 92 4.80 8.05 5.50
CA ILE A 92 6.18 8.17 5.99
C ILE A 92 6.22 8.06 7.51
N VAL A 93 5.34 8.79 8.21
CA VAL A 93 5.27 8.79 9.67
C VAL A 93 4.78 7.43 10.18
N ALA A 94 3.80 6.81 9.52
CA ALA A 94 3.29 5.49 9.93
C ALA A 94 4.36 4.44 9.75
N GLY A 95 5.08 4.50 8.62
CA GLY A 95 6.16 3.60 8.30
C GLY A 95 7.27 3.68 9.34
N THR A 96 7.83 4.88 9.52
CA THR A 96 8.87 5.13 10.52
C THR A 96 8.45 4.73 11.94
N GLY A 97 7.25 5.14 12.37
CA GLY A 97 6.69 4.81 13.68
C GLY A 97 6.55 3.30 13.92
N THR A 98 6.12 2.55 12.90
CA THR A 98 6.00 1.09 12.98
C THR A 98 7.35 0.43 13.24
N TYR A 99 8.37 0.79 12.46
CA TYR A 99 9.69 0.16 12.59
C TYR A 99 10.39 0.55 13.89
N ALA A 100 10.18 1.77 14.36
CA ALA A 100 10.62 2.21 15.69
C ALA A 100 9.95 1.37 16.80
N LEU A 101 8.62 1.18 16.72
CA LEU A 101 7.86 0.43 17.72
C LEU A 101 8.25 -1.06 17.76
N VAL A 102 8.42 -1.69 16.61
CA VAL A 102 8.77 -3.13 16.53
C VAL A 102 10.18 -3.39 17.08
N ASN A 103 11.11 -2.45 16.92
CA ASN A 103 12.49 -2.60 17.39
C ASN A 103 12.76 -1.97 18.76
N VAL A 104 11.77 -1.34 19.41
CA VAL A 104 11.93 -0.75 20.75
C VAL A 104 12.40 -1.80 21.78
N ARG A 105 11.92 -3.04 21.63
CA ARG A 105 12.29 -4.18 22.50
C ARG A 105 13.76 -4.60 22.37
N ARG A 106 14.45 -4.17 21.31
CA ARG A 106 15.88 -4.46 21.05
C ARG A 106 16.78 -3.31 21.53
N GLY A 107 16.21 -2.31 22.20
CA GLY A 107 16.90 -1.14 22.73
C GLY A 107 16.76 0.11 21.85
N ALA A 108 16.94 1.28 22.46
CA ALA A 108 16.72 2.59 21.82
C ALA A 108 17.62 2.80 20.58
N ARG A 109 18.88 2.35 20.62
CA ARG A 109 19.81 2.46 19.48
C ARG A 109 19.35 1.62 18.27
N ALA A 110 18.79 0.43 18.52
CA ALA A 110 18.27 -0.43 17.46
C ALA A 110 17.00 0.16 16.84
N ALA A 111 16.11 0.71 17.67
CA ALA A 111 14.91 1.42 17.21
C ALA A 111 15.26 2.61 16.32
N ALA A 112 16.20 3.47 16.74
CA ALA A 112 16.62 4.63 15.96
C ALA A 112 17.18 4.25 14.58
N ARG A 113 18.09 3.26 14.51
CA ARG A 113 18.66 2.77 13.25
C ARG A 113 17.59 2.20 12.32
N SER A 114 16.68 1.39 12.86
CA SER A 114 15.59 0.81 12.07
C SER A 114 14.62 1.87 11.54
N SER A 115 14.36 2.92 12.33
CA SER A 115 13.51 4.04 11.92
C SER A 115 14.14 4.87 10.81
N LEU A 116 15.46 5.07 10.84
CA LEU A 116 16.18 5.80 9.78
C LEU A 116 16.10 5.05 8.44
N LEU A 117 16.37 3.75 8.46
CA LEU A 117 16.27 2.90 7.26
C LEU A 117 14.83 2.86 6.73
N ALA A 118 13.85 2.72 7.62
CA ALA A 118 12.44 2.77 7.24
C ALA A 118 12.07 4.13 6.62
N SER A 119 12.51 5.25 7.22
CA SER A 119 12.24 6.60 6.69
C SER A 119 12.73 6.74 5.26
N MET A 120 13.99 6.36 5.03
CA MET A 120 14.61 6.41 3.70
C MET A 120 13.82 5.56 2.68
N PHE A 121 13.37 4.37 3.08
CA PHE A 121 12.58 3.49 2.23
C PHE A 121 11.21 4.09 1.87
N TYR A 122 10.44 4.59 2.84
CA TYR A 122 9.11 5.14 2.59
C TYR A 122 9.15 6.50 1.87
N VAL A 123 10.17 7.32 2.11
CA VAL A 123 10.43 8.53 1.32
C VAL A 123 10.69 8.14 -0.14
N GLY A 124 11.49 7.09 -0.37
CA GLY A 124 11.73 6.54 -1.71
C GLY A 124 10.44 6.10 -2.41
N ILE A 125 9.56 5.38 -1.71
CA ILE A 125 8.24 4.98 -2.26
C ILE A 125 7.39 6.20 -2.62
N SER A 126 7.34 7.20 -1.74
CA SER A 126 6.59 8.44 -1.98
C SER A 126 7.08 9.18 -3.21
N LEU A 127 8.40 9.25 -3.38
CA LEU A 127 9.05 9.87 -4.53
C LEU A 127 8.82 9.08 -5.82
N ALA A 128 8.96 7.75 -5.78
CA ALA A 128 8.66 6.89 -6.92
C ALA A 128 7.20 7.04 -7.37
N GLY A 129 6.27 7.19 -6.44
CA GLY A 129 4.87 7.45 -6.76
C GLY A 129 4.63 8.81 -7.43
N LEU A 130 5.38 9.85 -7.04
CA LEU A 130 5.35 11.16 -7.73
C LEU A 130 5.86 11.03 -9.16
N SER A 131 7.00 10.38 -9.35
CA SER A 131 7.62 10.18 -10.66
C SER A 131 6.78 9.29 -11.57
N PHE A 132 6.13 8.26 -11.01
CA PHE A 132 5.23 7.41 -11.77
C PHE A 132 3.97 8.18 -12.21
N ALA A 133 3.38 8.99 -11.32
CA ALA A 133 2.22 9.80 -11.66
C ALA A 133 2.55 10.84 -12.75
N SER A 134 3.72 11.48 -12.66
CA SER A 134 4.16 12.43 -13.68
C SER A 134 4.38 11.73 -15.02
N TRP A 135 5.10 10.61 -15.04
CA TRP A 135 5.32 9.81 -16.25
C TRP A 135 4.02 9.32 -16.86
N HIS A 136 3.13 8.72 -16.06
CA HIS A 136 1.83 8.22 -16.52
C HIS A 136 0.97 9.34 -17.13
N SER A 137 0.95 10.51 -16.50
CA SER A 137 0.24 11.67 -17.06
C SER A 137 0.84 12.16 -18.38
N GLY A 138 2.17 12.07 -18.54
CA GLY A 138 2.88 12.34 -19.78
C GLY A 138 2.49 11.35 -20.88
N VAL A 139 2.52 10.05 -20.59
CA VAL A 139 2.13 8.98 -21.53
C VAL A 139 0.68 9.14 -21.99
N VAL A 140 -0.24 9.39 -21.07
CA VAL A 140 -1.66 9.62 -21.39
C VAL A 140 -1.84 10.89 -22.22
N ARG A 141 -1.03 11.94 -21.97
CA ARG A 141 -1.06 13.17 -22.76
C ARG A 141 -0.55 12.94 -24.18
N SER A 142 0.61 12.29 -24.34
CA SER A 142 1.16 11.95 -25.66
C SER A 142 0.21 11.07 -26.46
N GLY A 143 -0.43 10.08 -25.83
CA GLY A 143 -1.43 9.23 -26.48
C GLY A 143 -2.68 9.99 -26.94
N ARG A 144 -3.10 11.04 -26.20
CA ARG A 144 -4.18 11.94 -26.64
C ARG A 144 -3.74 12.80 -27.81
N GLU A 145 -2.54 13.39 -27.76
CA GLU A 145 -2.00 14.25 -28.82
C GLU A 145 -1.86 13.49 -30.16
N CYS A 146 -1.32 12.27 -30.14
CA CYS A 146 -1.25 11.41 -31.34
C CYS A 146 -2.64 11.06 -31.90
N ARG A 147 -3.65 10.84 -31.04
CA ARG A 147 -5.02 10.52 -31.49
C ARG A 147 -5.68 11.72 -32.17
N ILE A 148 -5.51 12.91 -31.62
CA ILE A 148 -6.03 14.16 -32.22
C ILE A 148 -5.36 14.43 -33.56
N GLN A 149 -4.04 14.21 -33.68
CA GLN A 149 -3.34 14.33 -34.95
C GLN A 149 -3.77 13.28 -35.99
N GLY A 150 -4.16 12.08 -35.55
CA GLY A 150 -4.70 11.02 -36.41
C GLY A 150 -6.14 11.23 -36.86
N GLY A 151 -6.76 12.39 -36.60
CA GLY A 151 -8.12 12.71 -37.04
C GLY A 151 -9.24 11.96 -36.31
N LEU A 152 -8.92 11.17 -35.28
CA LEU A 152 -9.94 10.57 -34.41
C LEU A 152 -10.41 11.59 -33.37
N PRO A 153 -11.72 11.70 -33.12
CA PRO A 153 -12.23 12.59 -32.08
C PRO A 153 -11.66 12.20 -30.71
N ALA A 154 -11.47 13.19 -29.85
CA ALA A 154 -11.10 12.96 -28.46
C ALA A 154 -12.08 11.94 -27.87
N LEU A 155 -11.57 10.87 -27.25
CA LEU A 155 -12.42 10.06 -26.37
C LEU A 155 -13.02 11.04 -25.38
N VAL A 156 -14.36 11.15 -25.40
CA VAL A 156 -15.14 12.01 -24.52
C VAL A 156 -14.50 11.93 -23.14
N PRO A 157 -14.07 13.05 -22.54
CA PRO A 157 -13.54 12.99 -21.19
C PRO A 157 -14.62 12.29 -20.38
N SER A 158 -14.29 11.15 -19.76
CA SER A 158 -15.11 10.60 -18.69
C SER A 158 -15.44 11.81 -17.83
N ARG A 159 -16.71 12.25 -17.88
CA ARG A 159 -17.17 13.31 -17.00
C ARG A 159 -16.62 12.91 -15.64
N ARG A 160 -15.90 13.81 -14.99
CA ARG A 160 -15.89 13.76 -13.54
C ARG A 160 -17.37 13.82 -13.20
N VAL A 161 -17.95 12.66 -12.91
CA VAL A 161 -19.16 12.59 -12.12
C VAL A 161 -18.68 13.14 -10.80
N SER A 162 -18.75 14.47 -10.65
CA SER A 162 -18.91 15.09 -9.37
C SER A 162 -20.36 14.79 -9.02
N PRO A 163 -20.67 13.79 -8.17
CA PRO A 163 -21.99 13.80 -7.59
C PRO A 163 -22.06 15.05 -6.70
N CYS A 164 -23.20 15.72 -6.69
CA CYS A 164 -23.54 16.76 -5.70
C CYS A 164 -22.86 18.13 -5.84
N ARG A 165 -22.92 18.76 -7.03
CA ARG A 165 -23.00 20.24 -7.09
C ARG A 165 -24.18 20.79 -7.88
N ALA A 166 -24.79 19.97 -8.75
CA ALA A 166 -26.04 20.32 -9.42
C ALA A 166 -27.26 20.13 -8.49
N ALA A 167 -27.34 18.99 -7.78
CA ALA A 167 -28.48 18.69 -6.89
C ALA A 167 -28.62 19.62 -5.67
N LEU A 168 -27.56 20.35 -5.28
CA LEU A 168 -27.59 21.31 -4.17
C LEU A 168 -27.97 22.74 -4.61
N ARG A 169 -27.96 23.05 -5.92
CA ARG A 169 -28.49 24.33 -6.41
C ARG A 169 -30.01 24.27 -6.58
N ASP A 170 -30.53 23.16 -7.11
CA ASP A 170 -31.98 22.99 -7.30
C ASP A 170 -32.74 22.92 -5.96
N ALA A 171 -32.12 22.38 -4.91
CA ALA A 171 -32.72 22.36 -3.56
C ALA A 171 -32.68 23.73 -2.84
N ALA A 172 -31.81 24.65 -3.25
CA ALA A 172 -31.68 25.98 -2.66
C ALA A 172 -32.53 27.04 -3.37
N GLU A 173 -32.81 26.88 -4.67
CA GLU A 173 -33.73 27.76 -5.41
C GLU A 173 -35.21 27.37 -5.19
N GLY A 174 -35.52 26.10 -4.92
CA GLY A 174 -36.91 25.65 -4.70
C GLY A 174 -37.55 26.04 -3.35
N SER A 175 -36.80 26.60 -2.39
CA SER A 175 -37.30 26.97 -1.06
C SER A 175 -37.55 28.47 -0.87
N VAL A 176 -37.31 29.30 -1.89
CA VAL A 176 -37.45 30.78 -1.79
C VAL A 176 -38.79 31.28 -2.38
N GLU A 177 -39.55 30.44 -3.08
CA GLU A 177 -40.77 30.85 -3.80
C GLU A 177 -42.06 30.19 -3.24
N CYS A 178 -42.27 30.32 -1.94
CA CYS A 178 -43.56 30.11 -1.29
C CYS A 178 -43.74 31.15 -0.18
N ARG A 179 -44.14 32.36 -0.57
CA ARG A 179 -44.90 33.29 0.28
C ARG A 179 -45.74 34.22 -0.58
#